data_AF-A0A076LC92-F1
#
_entry.id   AF-A0A076LC92-F1
#
_cell.length_a   1.000
_cell.length_b   1.000
_cell.length_c   1.000
_cell.angle_alpha   90.00
_cell.angle_beta   90.00
_cell.angle_gamma   90.00
#
_symmetry.space_group_name_H-M   'P 1'
#
loop_
_entity.id
_entity.type
_entity.pdbx_description
1 polymer ?
#
loop_
_entity_poly.entity_id
_entity_poly.type
_entity_poly.pdbx_seq_one_letter_code
_entity_poly.pdbx_strand_id
1 'polypeptide(L)'
;MPAPRYRSRSYRRIYRRTPGGRIVIHYKRRKPNKAKCAVCGAELHGVPRGRPVEIRKLPKSQRRPERPYGGYLCPRCLKRLMIQKARNLK
;
A
#
# COMPACT_ATOMS: atom_id res chain seq x y z
N MET A 1 -4.11 20.91 -26.69
CA MET A 1 -3.06 20.61 -25.68
C MET A 1 -3.71 19.99 -24.43
N PRO A 2 -3.13 18.96 -23.77
CA PRO A 2 -3.72 18.40 -22.55
C PRO A 2 -3.85 19.46 -21.44
N ALA A 3 -4.87 19.32 -20.58
CA ALA A 3 -5.04 20.17 -19.42
C ALA A 3 -3.72 20.21 -18.60
N PRO A 4 -3.34 21.36 -18.00
CA PRO A 4 -2.05 21.52 -17.32
C PRO A 4 -1.70 20.40 -16.34
N ARG A 5 -2.69 19.93 -15.57
CA ARG A 5 -2.59 18.81 -14.61
C ARG A 5 -2.14 17.46 -15.20
N TYR A 6 -2.24 17.26 -16.51
CA TYR A 6 -1.88 16.02 -17.22
C TYR A 6 -0.53 16.11 -17.94
N ARG A 7 0.10 17.29 -17.92
CA ARG A 7 1.41 17.51 -18.53
C ARG A 7 2.54 16.93 -17.66
N SER A 8 2.37 16.92 -16.34
CA SER A 8 3.32 16.36 -15.37
C SER A 8 3.37 14.82 -15.37
N ARG A 9 4.47 14.25 -14.85
CA ARG A 9 4.72 12.79 -14.77
C ARG A 9 4.08 12.09 -13.57
N SER A 10 3.34 12.84 -12.73
CA SER A 10 2.66 12.33 -11.53
C SER A 10 1.48 11.40 -11.88
N TYR A 11 0.81 11.62 -13.02
CA TYR A 11 -0.16 10.68 -13.58
C TYR A 11 0.50 9.71 -14.56
N ARG A 12 0.17 8.42 -14.44
CA ARG A 12 0.50 7.40 -15.43
C ARG A 12 -0.48 7.51 -16.60
N ARG A 13 0.06 7.57 -17.82
CA ARG A 13 -0.70 7.53 -19.07
C ARG A 13 -0.89 6.07 -19.49
N ILE A 14 -2.13 5.68 -19.75
CA ILE A 14 -2.49 4.33 -20.21
C ILE A 14 -3.23 4.48 -21.52
N TYR A 15 -2.62 4.02 -22.61
CA TYR A 15 -3.24 3.97 -23.91
C TYR A 15 -4.19 2.77 -23.96
N ARG A 16 -5.46 3.01 -24.29
CA ARG A 16 -6.46 1.94 -24.43
C ARG A 16 -7.23 2.14 -25.73
N ARG A 17 -7.43 1.06 -26.48
CA ARG A 17 -8.36 1.05 -27.62
C ARG A 17 -9.78 0.99 -27.10
N THR A 18 -10.62 1.88 -27.60
CA THR A 18 -12.07 1.89 -27.37
C THR A 18 -12.76 0.98 -28.38
N PRO A 19 -13.99 0.52 -28.10
CA PRO A 19 -14.76 -0.31 -29.03
C PRO A 19 -14.93 0.31 -30.42
N GLY A 20 -15.02 1.64 -30.52
CA GLY A 20 -15.07 2.36 -31.81
C GLY A 20 -13.71 2.56 -32.50
N GLY A 21 -12.71 1.73 -32.20
CA GLY A 21 -11.39 1.73 -32.86
C GLY A 21 -10.44 2.87 -32.46
N ARG A 22 -10.91 3.88 -31.71
CA ARG A 22 -10.08 5.03 -31.29
C ARG A 22 -9.15 4.67 -30.14
N ILE A 23 -7.92 5.19 -30.16
CA ILE A 23 -6.95 5.06 -29.07
C ILE A 23 -7.13 6.25 -28.12
N VAL A 24 -7.55 5.98 -26.89
CA VAL A 24 -7.79 7.00 -25.85
C VAL A 24 -6.74 6.88 -24.73
N ILE A 25 -6.32 8.03 -24.19
CA ILE A 25 -5.40 8.10 -23.05
C ILE A 25 -6.19 8.19 -21.75
N HIS A 26 -6.08 7.17 -20.90
CA HIS A 26 -6.55 7.24 -19.52
C HIS A 26 -5.42 7.67 -18.57
N TYR A 27 -5.67 8.71 -17.79
CA TYR A 27 -4.78 9.17 -16.73
C TYR A 27 -5.13 8.49 -15.41
N LYS A 28 -4.22 7.70 -14.84
CA LYS A 28 -4.37 7.11 -13.50
C LYS A 28 -3.19 7.54 -12.63
N ARG A 29 -3.41 7.93 -11.36
CA ARG A 29 -2.27 8.13 -10.44
C ARG A 29 -1.53 6.80 -10.20
N ARG A 30 -0.27 6.90 -9.80
CA ARG A 30 0.58 5.74 -9.54
C ARG A 30 0.09 4.93 -8.33
N LYS A 31 0.47 3.65 -8.31
CA LYS A 31 0.26 2.80 -7.12
C LYS A 31 1.31 3.17 -6.08
N PRO A 32 0.95 3.28 -4.79
CA PRO A 32 1.92 3.51 -3.74
C PRO A 32 2.83 2.30 -3.54
N ASN A 33 3.95 2.55 -2.87
CA ASN A 33 4.93 1.52 -2.50
C ASN A 33 4.34 0.55 -1.46
N LYS A 34 4.98 -0.61 -1.31
CA LYS A 34 4.60 -1.60 -0.30
C LYS A 34 4.78 -1.03 1.11
N ALA A 35 3.94 -1.48 2.04
CA ALA A 35 4.08 -1.12 3.45
C ALA A 35 5.39 -1.70 4.01
N LYS A 36 6.03 -0.93 4.88
CA LYS A 36 7.32 -1.27 5.51
C LYS A 36 7.17 -1.33 7.02
N CYS A 37 7.99 -2.17 7.65
CA CYS A 37 8.10 -2.24 9.09
C CYS A 37 8.69 -0.94 9.65
N ALA A 38 8.08 -0.40 10.70
CA ALA A 38 8.55 0.85 11.31
C ALA A 38 9.97 0.75 11.91
N VAL A 39 10.39 -0.44 12.37
CA VAL A 39 11.68 -0.63 13.05
C VAL A 39 12.79 -1.02 12.08
N CYS A 40 12.56 -2.06 11.27
CA CYS A 40 13.60 -2.61 10.41
C CYS A 40 13.48 -2.24 8.92
N GLY A 41 12.42 -1.51 8.52
CA GLY A 41 12.20 -1.14 7.12
C GLY A 41 11.85 -2.29 6.17
N ALA A 42 11.81 -3.54 6.66
CA ALA A 42 11.46 -4.70 5.87
C ALA A 42 10.02 -4.62 5.33
N GLU A 43 9.76 -5.24 4.17
CA GLU A 43 8.42 -5.27 3.60
C GLU A 43 7.43 -6.02 4.51
N LEU A 44 6.23 -5.47 4.68
CA LEU A 44 5.16 -6.10 5.47
C LEU A 44 4.29 -6.97 4.56
N HIS A 45 4.35 -8.28 4.79
CA HIS A 45 3.45 -9.24 4.15
C HIS A 45 2.07 -9.20 4.80
N GLY A 46 1.02 -9.43 3.99
CA GLY A 46 -0.38 -9.41 4.43
C GLY A 46 -0.99 -8.01 4.56
N VAL A 47 -0.29 -6.96 4.17
CA VAL A 47 -0.86 -5.60 4.05
C VAL A 47 -1.07 -5.27 2.57
N PRO A 48 -2.31 -4.97 2.15
CA PRO A 48 -2.58 -4.65 0.76
C PRO A 48 -1.93 -3.33 0.38
N ARG A 49 -1.35 -3.28 -0.82
CA ARG A 49 -0.90 -2.03 -1.43
C ARG A 49 -2.06 -1.42 -2.23
N GLY A 50 -2.37 -0.17 -1.96
CA GLY A 50 -3.45 0.52 -2.64
C GLY A 50 -3.51 1.97 -2.21
N ARG A 51 -4.27 2.79 -2.93
CA ARG A 51 -4.54 4.14 -2.45
C ARG A 51 -5.42 4.09 -1.20
N PRO A 52 -5.40 5.11 -0.33
CA PRO A 52 -6.27 5.16 0.85
C PRO A 52 -7.75 4.93 0.52
N VAL A 53 -8.22 5.46 -0.63
CA VAL A 53 -9.58 5.26 -1.12
C VAL A 53 -9.88 3.81 -1.50
N GLU A 54 -8.91 3.09 -2.06
CA GLU A 54 -9.06 1.67 -2.42
C GLU A 54 -9.02 0.80 -1.16
N ILE A 55 -8.09 1.08 -0.24
CA ILE A 55 -7.94 0.35 1.03
C ILE A 55 -9.18 0.52 1.90
N ARG A 56 -9.79 1.71 1.92
CA ARG A 56 -11.02 1.99 2.67
C ARG A 56 -12.23 1.17 2.20
N LYS A 57 -12.21 0.66 0.96
CA LYS A 57 -13.28 -0.22 0.45
C LYS A 57 -13.08 -1.69 0.82
N LEU A 58 -11.88 -2.08 1.24
CA LEU A 58 -11.60 -3.46 1.64
C LEU A 58 -12.20 -3.76 3.02
N PRO A 59 -12.62 -5.01 3.31
CA PRO A 59 -13.02 -5.42 4.66
C PRO A 59 -11.84 -5.37 5.63
N LYS A 60 -12.14 -5.31 6.94
CA LYS A 60 -11.13 -5.14 7.99
C LYS A 60 -10.07 -6.25 7.99
N SER A 61 -10.48 -7.49 7.74
CA SER A 61 -9.60 -8.67 7.67
C SER A 61 -8.60 -8.59 6.52
N GLN A 62 -8.98 -8.00 5.38
CA GLN A 62 -8.06 -7.85 4.23
C GLN A 62 -7.10 -6.66 4.38
N ARG A 63 -7.34 -5.74 5.32
CA ARG A 63 -6.47 -4.56 5.52
C ARG A 63 -5.23 -4.85 6.35
N ARG A 64 -5.32 -5.81 7.28
CA ARG A 64 -4.22 -6.11 8.21
C ARG A 64 -4.27 -7.57 8.67
N PRO A 65 -3.11 -8.16 8.99
CA PRO A 65 -3.07 -9.41 9.75
C PRO A 65 -3.70 -9.27 11.13
N GLU A 66 -4.25 -10.36 11.67
CA GLU A 66 -4.95 -10.38 12.97
C GLU A 66 -4.04 -10.39 14.20
N ARG A 67 -2.74 -10.65 14.01
CA ARG A 67 -1.75 -10.62 15.10
C ARG A 67 -1.58 -9.22 15.72
N PRO A 68 -1.07 -9.12 16.97
CA PRO A 68 -0.70 -7.84 17.57
C PRO A 68 0.26 -7.05 16.68
N TYR A 69 0.14 -5.71 16.69
CA TYR A 69 0.91 -4.81 15.82
C TYR A 69 0.91 -5.21 14.34
N GLY A 70 -0.16 -5.88 13.88
CA GLY A 70 -0.38 -6.30 12.50
C GLY A 70 -0.42 -5.10 11.56
N GLY A 71 0.41 -5.14 10.52
CA GLY A 71 0.53 -4.04 9.55
C GLY A 71 1.41 -2.87 9.98
N TYR A 72 2.09 -2.98 11.13
CA TYR A 72 3.06 -1.98 11.59
C TYR A 72 4.45 -2.58 11.85
N LEU A 73 4.51 -3.68 12.61
CA LEU A 73 5.76 -4.42 12.87
C LEU A 73 5.82 -5.69 12.04
N CYS A 74 7.01 -6.12 11.64
CA CYS A 74 7.23 -7.45 11.07
C CYS A 74 7.24 -8.53 12.19
N PRO A 75 7.03 -9.82 11.86
CA PRO A 75 6.99 -10.90 12.85
C PRO A 75 8.29 -11.00 13.69
N ARG A 76 9.45 -10.72 13.06
CA ARG A 76 10.75 -10.75 13.73
C ARG A 76 10.89 -9.66 14.79
N CYS A 77 10.52 -8.42 14.46
CA CYS A 77 10.55 -7.30 15.39
C CYS A 77 9.52 -7.49 16.52
N LEU A 78 8.33 -8.02 16.18
CA LEU A 78 7.32 -8.33 17.19
C LEU A 78 7.80 -9.37 18.20
N LYS A 79 8.47 -10.44 17.74
CA LYS A 79 9.04 -11.46 18.64
C LYS A 79 10.02 -10.84 19.62
N ARG A 80 10.95 -10.00 19.14
CA ARG A 80 11.93 -9.30 19.99
C ARG A 80 11.25 -8.42 21.03
N LEU A 81 10.25 -7.66 20.59
CA LEU A 81 9.48 -6.77 21.47
C LEU A 81 8.69 -7.53 22.53
N MET A 82 8.10 -8.68 22.20
CA MET A 82 7.41 -9.52 23.17
C MET A 82 8.37 -10.14 24.19
N ILE A 83 9.55 -10.61 23.76
CA ILE A 83 10.58 -11.13 24.67
C ILE A 83 11.04 -10.04 25.64
N GLN A 84 11.30 -8.82 25.14
CA GLN A 84 11.68 -7.68 25.99
C GLN A 84 10.59 -7.32 26.99
N LYS A 85 9.32 -7.26 26.55
CA LYS A 85 8.19 -7.00 27.45
C LYS A 85 8.06 -8.07 28.53
N ALA A 86 8.18 -9.35 28.17
CA ALA A 86 8.11 -10.47 29.12
C ALA A 86 9.22 -10.40 30.19
N ARG A 87 10.43 -9.97 29.82
CA ARG A 87 11.55 -9.82 30.77
C ARG A 87 11.40 -8.61 31.70
N ASN A 88 10.76 -7.56 31.22
CA ASN A 88 10.57 -6.31 31.96
C ASN A 88 9.25 -6.25 32.73
N LEU A 89 8.43 -7.30 32.65
CA LEU A 89 7.27 -7.52 33.52
C LEU A 89 7.82 -7.92 34.90
N LYS A 90 8.20 -6.89 35.68
CA LYS A 90 8.20 -6.95 37.14
C LYS A 90 6.81 -6.59 37.63
#